data_AF-A0AAD2CLV1-F1
#
_entry.id   AF-A0AAD2CLV1-F1
#
_cell.length_a   1.000
_cell.length_b   1.000
_cell.length_c   1.000
_cell.angle_alpha   90.00
_cell.angle_beta   90.00
_cell.angle_gamma   90.00
#
_symmetry.space_group_name_H-M   'P 1'
#
loop_
_entity.id
_entity.type
_entity.pdbx_description
1 polymer ?
#
loop_
_entity_poly.entity_id
_entity_poly.type
_entity_poly.pdbx_seq_one_letter_code
_entity_poly.pdbx_strand_id
1 'polypeptide(L)'
;MKIGNSIASLALLMAYVVPSIAYSSNHNNNNNNSIRGPSNPEVSRRNLLAKAGATAMLLGGLGSNSRLALAEDVVVAAEEDTLTPLYFGVGCFWHIQHEFIDGERSILGRNDHQLTSAAGYAGGKSTDKEGRVCYHNFQGVADYGKLGHGEVVGMTIPQSKIKDFSALYFSLYNPRTKDRVDPGDKGGEYRSLLGLPGGTSHASYPLVEAEATKAGFKLVEGKGNDPDTLGKQIVYVYDTKKTTDSNPHYHRIGCVGMNSKLD
;
A
#
# COMPACT_ATOMS: atom_id res chain seq x y z
N MET A 1 58.38 43.15 -27.88
CA MET A 1 57.37 44.20 -27.72
C MET A 1 56.23 43.59 -26.92
N LYS A 2 56.04 44.03 -25.67
CA LYS A 2 54.96 43.60 -24.76
C LYS A 2 53.61 44.11 -25.27
N ILE A 3 52.52 43.45 -24.91
CA ILE A 3 51.38 43.98 -24.13
C ILE A 3 50.33 42.85 -24.08
N GLY A 4 50.05 42.34 -22.88
CA GLY A 4 48.88 41.52 -22.60
C GLY A 4 47.69 42.41 -22.25
N ASN A 5 46.48 41.86 -22.25
CA ASN A 5 45.33 42.47 -21.58
C ASN A 5 44.46 41.39 -20.94
N SER A 6 44.46 41.44 -19.62
CA SER A 6 43.53 40.82 -18.69
C SER A 6 42.36 41.79 -18.52
N ILE A 7 41.12 41.31 -18.60
CA ILE A 7 39.96 42.10 -18.17
C ILE A 7 39.10 41.24 -17.25
N ALA A 8 38.84 41.84 -16.09
CA ALA A 8 38.39 41.24 -14.86
C ALA A 8 36.91 40.84 -14.87
N SER A 9 36.63 39.75 -14.14
CA SER A 9 35.29 39.38 -13.68
C SER A 9 34.76 40.41 -12.69
N LEU A 10 33.59 40.98 -12.99
CA LEU A 10 32.79 41.76 -12.05
C LEU A 10 31.60 40.90 -11.62
N ALA A 11 31.73 40.21 -10.49
CA ALA A 11 30.63 39.47 -9.86
C ALA A 11 29.80 40.45 -9.03
N LEU A 12 28.58 40.73 -9.49
CA LEU A 12 27.61 41.57 -8.80
C LEU A 12 26.89 40.71 -7.73
N LEU A 13 27.28 40.87 -6.46
CA LEU A 13 26.53 40.34 -5.32
C LEU A 13 25.25 41.18 -5.14
N MET A 14 24.10 40.63 -5.54
CA MET A 14 22.79 41.11 -5.12
C MET A 14 22.41 40.42 -3.80
N ALA A 15 22.57 41.12 -2.69
CA ALA A 15 22.04 40.72 -1.40
C ALA A 15 20.52 40.92 -1.38
N TYR A 16 19.76 39.84 -1.49
CA TYR A 16 18.33 39.85 -1.22
C TYR A 16 18.10 39.82 0.30
N VAL A 17 17.63 40.95 0.84
CA VAL A 17 17.11 41.05 2.19
C VAL A 17 15.71 40.44 2.20
N VAL A 18 15.55 39.30 2.85
CA VAL A 18 14.24 38.68 3.10
C VAL A 18 13.70 39.19 4.44
N PRO A 19 12.49 39.76 4.52
CA PRO A 19 11.90 40.14 5.79
C PRO A 19 11.53 38.88 6.59
N SER A 20 12.01 38.80 7.83
CA SER A 20 11.65 37.76 8.80
C SER A 20 10.22 37.99 9.27
N ILE A 21 9.28 37.16 8.85
CA ILE A 21 7.94 37.08 9.43
C ILE A 21 8.06 36.21 10.68
N ALA A 22 7.93 36.83 11.85
CA ALA A 22 7.81 36.13 13.12
C ALA A 22 6.47 35.38 13.17
N TYR A 23 6.53 34.05 13.15
CA TYR A 23 5.36 33.20 13.38
C TYR A 23 5.19 33.02 14.91
N SER A 24 4.17 33.68 15.47
CA SER A 24 3.80 33.53 16.88
C SER A 24 2.99 32.24 17.04
N SER A 25 3.60 31.21 17.63
CA SER A 25 2.88 30.01 18.09
C SER A 25 2.10 30.34 19.35
N ASN A 26 0.78 30.38 19.26
CA ASN A 26 -0.10 30.51 20.41
C ASN A 26 -0.36 29.12 20.99
N HIS A 27 0.50 28.71 21.93
CA HIS A 27 0.30 27.53 22.77
C HIS A 27 -0.81 27.84 23.78
N ASN A 28 -2.05 27.45 23.47
CA ASN A 28 -3.12 27.48 24.46
C ASN A 28 -3.23 26.10 25.12
N ASN A 29 -2.57 25.99 26.26
CA ASN A 29 -2.55 24.83 27.12
C ASN A 29 -3.58 25.06 28.22
N ASN A 30 -4.75 24.41 28.15
CA ASN A 30 -5.68 24.40 29.28
C ASN A 30 -6.12 22.97 29.60
N ASN A 31 -5.56 22.50 30.71
CA ASN A 31 -5.92 21.30 31.43
C ASN A 31 -7.27 21.47 32.15
N ASN A 32 -7.90 20.31 32.36
CA ASN A 32 -8.83 19.96 33.43
C ASN A 32 -10.22 20.61 33.41
N ASN A 33 -11.22 19.80 33.08
CA ASN A 33 -12.28 19.59 34.06
C ASN A 33 -12.82 18.16 34.06
N SER A 34 -12.59 17.50 35.19
CA SER A 34 -13.19 16.23 35.61
C SER A 34 -14.64 16.50 36.00
N ILE A 35 -15.60 15.90 35.29
CA ILE A 35 -16.94 15.66 35.81
C ILE A 35 -17.31 14.21 35.54
N ARG A 36 -17.52 13.48 36.64
CA ARG A 36 -18.05 12.13 36.72
C ARG A 36 -19.48 12.08 36.18
N GLY A 37 -19.79 11.09 35.35
CA GLY A 37 -21.13 10.71 34.92
C GLY A 37 -21.16 9.21 34.63
N PRO A 38 -22.31 8.53 34.81
CA PRO A 38 -22.37 7.20 35.43
C PRO A 38 -22.07 6.04 34.47
N SER A 39 -21.54 4.98 35.09
CA SER A 39 -21.37 3.64 34.57
C SER A 39 -22.69 2.91 34.34
N ASN A 40 -22.68 2.09 33.27
CA ASN A 40 -23.47 0.86 32.99
C ASN A 40 -24.52 0.96 31.87
N PRO A 41 -24.88 -0.15 31.19
CA PRO A 41 -24.25 -1.48 31.17
C PRO A 41 -23.95 -2.03 29.77
N GLU A 42 -23.16 -3.11 29.77
CA GLU A 42 -22.92 -4.05 28.68
C GLU A 42 -24.17 -4.39 27.86
N VAL A 43 -24.07 -4.26 26.54
CA VAL A 43 -25.02 -4.84 25.61
C VAL A 43 -24.69 -6.32 25.44
N SER A 44 -25.45 -7.13 26.17
CA SER A 44 -25.46 -8.59 26.13
C SER A 44 -25.66 -9.12 24.71
N ARG A 45 -24.66 -9.88 24.24
CA ARG A 45 -24.75 -10.78 23.09
C ARG A 45 -25.62 -11.97 23.48
N ARG A 46 -26.88 -11.99 23.05
CA ARG A 46 -27.72 -13.19 22.90
C ARG A 46 -29.00 -12.80 22.15
N ASN A 47 -29.06 -13.13 20.87
CA ASN A 47 -30.30 -13.48 20.18
C ASN A 47 -29.94 -14.25 18.90
N LEU A 48 -29.53 -15.50 19.13
CA LEU A 48 -29.58 -16.58 18.17
C LEU A 48 -30.82 -17.42 18.53
N LEU A 49 -31.53 -17.85 17.49
CA LEU A 49 -32.49 -18.96 17.41
C LEU A 49 -34.00 -18.65 17.37
N ALA A 50 -34.56 -19.22 16.30
CA ALA A 50 -35.83 -19.94 16.24
C ALA A 50 -37.13 -19.12 16.11
N LYS A 51 -37.47 -18.80 14.86
CA LYS A 51 -38.86 -18.80 14.41
C LYS A 51 -39.02 -19.72 13.19
N ALA A 52 -39.26 -20.99 13.46
CA ALA A 52 -39.93 -21.91 12.55
C ALA A 52 -41.01 -22.62 13.36
N GLY A 53 -42.22 -22.05 13.34
CA GLY A 53 -43.42 -22.67 13.90
C GLY A 53 -44.22 -23.30 12.76
N ALA A 54 -44.29 -24.62 12.77
CA ALA A 54 -45.14 -25.42 11.88
C ALA A 54 -46.46 -25.76 12.58
N THR A 55 -47.61 -25.54 11.93
CA THR A 55 -48.91 -26.21 12.15
C THR A 55 -49.87 -25.76 11.02
N ALA A 56 -50.78 -26.52 10.42
CA ALA A 56 -50.91 -27.92 10.02
C ALA A 56 -52.12 -27.98 9.03
N MET A 57 -52.07 -28.94 8.09
CA MET A 57 -53.15 -29.63 7.36
C MET A 57 -54.26 -28.84 6.63
N LEU A 58 -54.44 -29.16 5.33
CA LEU A 58 -55.75 -29.44 4.72
C LEU A 58 -55.60 -30.32 3.46
N LEU A 59 -56.64 -31.12 3.22
CA LEU A 59 -56.72 -32.35 2.44
C LEU A 59 -56.60 -32.19 0.91
N GLY A 60 -56.21 -33.30 0.26
CA GLY A 60 -56.88 -33.81 -0.95
C GLY A 60 -56.12 -33.65 -2.26
N GLY A 61 -55.90 -34.78 -2.97
CA GLY A 61 -55.50 -34.74 -4.38
C GLY A 61 -54.69 -35.95 -4.82
N LEU A 62 -55.37 -36.87 -5.50
CA LEU A 62 -54.81 -38.05 -6.15
C LEU A 62 -53.77 -37.71 -7.22
N GLY A 63 -52.73 -38.55 -7.30
CA GLY A 63 -52.08 -38.93 -8.56
C GLY A 63 -51.14 -37.91 -9.19
N SER A 64 -49.83 -38.06 -8.92
CA SER A 64 -48.78 -37.78 -9.90
C SER A 64 -47.50 -38.51 -9.48
N ASN A 65 -46.93 -39.28 -10.41
CA ASN A 65 -45.65 -39.94 -10.26
C ASN A 65 -44.54 -38.88 -10.22
N SER A 66 -44.30 -38.29 -9.05
CA SER A 66 -43.13 -37.45 -8.83
C SER A 66 -41.91 -38.35 -8.72
N ARG A 67 -41.20 -38.48 -9.84
CA ARG A 67 -39.81 -38.96 -9.82
C ARG A 67 -39.05 -38.03 -8.87
N LEU A 68 -38.61 -38.58 -7.73
CA LEU A 68 -37.61 -37.98 -6.87
C LEU A 68 -36.35 -37.82 -7.73
N ALA A 69 -36.14 -36.63 -8.31
CA ALA A 69 -34.84 -36.24 -8.79
C ALA A 69 -34.00 -36.01 -7.54
N LEU A 70 -33.13 -36.97 -7.23
CA LEU A 70 -31.98 -36.72 -6.38
C LEU A 70 -31.20 -35.59 -7.07
N ALA A 71 -31.36 -34.37 -6.56
CA ALA A 71 -30.42 -33.32 -6.85
C ALA A 71 -29.08 -33.81 -6.31
N GLU A 72 -28.17 -34.18 -7.21
CA GLU A 72 -26.76 -34.25 -6.86
C GLU A 72 -26.38 -32.88 -6.35
N ASP A 73 -26.19 -32.77 -5.04
CA ASP A 73 -25.46 -31.68 -4.43
C ASP A 73 -24.06 -31.71 -5.06
N VAL A 74 -23.91 -30.96 -6.15
CA VAL A 74 -22.60 -30.57 -6.65
C VAL A 74 -22.05 -29.62 -5.59
N VAL A 75 -21.39 -30.22 -4.60
CA VAL A 75 -20.45 -29.51 -3.73
C VAL A 75 -19.35 -28.97 -4.65
N VAL A 76 -19.58 -27.75 -5.13
CA VAL A 76 -18.52 -26.93 -5.72
C VAL A 76 -17.54 -26.71 -4.58
N ALA A 77 -16.44 -27.45 -4.60
CA ALA A 77 -15.32 -27.20 -3.74
C ALA A 77 -14.95 -25.72 -3.94
N ALA A 78 -15.14 -24.91 -2.90
CA ALA A 78 -14.63 -23.55 -2.90
C ALA A 78 -13.13 -23.67 -3.14
N GLU A 79 -12.63 -23.19 -4.28
CA GLU A 79 -11.19 -22.98 -4.43
C GLU A 79 -10.78 -22.11 -3.25
N GLU A 80 -9.87 -22.65 -2.42
CA GLU A 80 -9.25 -21.88 -1.37
C GLU A 80 -8.52 -20.72 -2.03
N ASP A 81 -9.08 -19.52 -1.88
CA ASP A 81 -8.54 -18.31 -2.50
C ASP A 81 -7.14 -18.06 -1.94
N THR A 82 -6.14 -18.33 -2.79
CA THR A 82 -4.74 -18.33 -2.38
C THR A 82 -4.34 -16.95 -1.90
N LEU A 83 -3.74 -16.88 -0.72
CA LEU A 83 -3.20 -15.65 -0.17
C LEU A 83 -1.90 -15.28 -0.89
N THR A 84 -1.88 -14.10 -1.51
CA THR A 84 -0.78 -13.60 -2.31
C THR A 84 -0.06 -12.45 -1.58
N PRO A 85 1.23 -12.60 -1.25
CA PRO A 85 2.02 -11.50 -0.73
C PRO A 85 2.40 -10.53 -1.86
N LEU A 86 2.16 -9.25 -1.65
CA LEU A 86 2.46 -8.19 -2.61
C LEU A 86 2.73 -6.86 -1.91
N TYR A 87 3.11 -5.84 -2.65
CA TYR A 87 3.24 -4.49 -2.13
C TYR A 87 2.82 -3.42 -3.14
N PHE A 88 2.48 -2.24 -2.65
CA PHE A 88 2.17 -1.05 -3.44
C PHE A 88 2.91 0.17 -2.89
N GLY A 89 3.35 1.09 -3.75
CA GLY A 89 3.99 2.35 -3.37
C GLY A 89 3.55 3.50 -4.28
N VAL A 90 3.23 4.65 -3.66
CA VAL A 90 2.80 5.89 -4.33
C VAL A 90 3.02 7.09 -3.38
N GLY A 91 4.27 7.50 -3.23
CA GLY A 91 4.64 8.55 -2.26
C GLY A 91 4.83 8.04 -0.84
N CYS A 92 4.66 8.93 0.14
CA CYS A 92 4.88 8.66 1.55
C CYS A 92 4.03 7.50 2.08
N PHE A 93 4.67 6.42 2.55
CA PHE A 93 3.99 5.21 2.98
C PHE A 93 3.08 5.36 4.21
N TRP A 94 3.15 6.47 4.97
CA TRP A 94 2.38 6.66 6.19
C TRP A 94 0.91 6.84 5.87
N HIS A 95 0.61 7.69 4.89
CA HIS A 95 -0.73 7.86 4.38
C HIS A 95 -1.19 6.62 3.61
N ILE A 96 -0.31 6.04 2.80
CA ILE A 96 -0.65 4.86 1.99
C ILE A 96 -0.99 3.64 2.87
N GLN A 97 -0.31 3.46 3.99
CA GLN A 97 -0.61 2.36 4.92
C GLN A 97 -1.99 2.52 5.54
N HIS A 98 -2.37 3.75 5.90
CA HIS A 98 -3.70 4.03 6.43
C HIS A 98 -4.80 3.64 5.43
N GLU A 99 -4.66 4.06 4.17
CA GLU A 99 -5.62 3.75 3.11
C GLU A 99 -5.76 2.24 2.87
N PHE A 100 -4.66 1.50 2.89
CA PHE A 100 -4.71 0.04 2.73
C PHE A 100 -5.27 -0.70 3.95
N ILE A 101 -5.03 -0.22 5.16
CA ILE A 101 -5.68 -0.75 6.37
C ILE A 101 -7.21 -0.61 6.25
N ASP A 102 -7.69 0.55 5.80
CA ASP A 102 -9.13 0.77 5.61
C ASP A 102 -9.67 -0.03 4.42
N GLY A 103 -8.84 -0.25 3.39
CA GLY A 103 -9.09 -1.23 2.32
C GLY A 103 -9.26 -2.65 2.85
N GLU A 104 -8.38 -3.13 3.73
CA GLU A 104 -8.50 -4.46 4.35
C GLU A 104 -9.78 -4.61 5.17
N ARG A 105 -10.18 -3.56 5.89
CA ARG A 105 -11.44 -3.56 6.65
C ARG A 105 -12.66 -3.60 5.73
N SER A 106 -12.68 -2.75 4.70
CA SER A 106 -13.86 -2.57 3.85
C SER A 106 -14.00 -3.62 2.74
N ILE A 107 -12.89 -4.02 2.12
CA ILE A 107 -12.87 -4.97 0.99
C ILE A 107 -12.80 -6.42 1.48
N LEU A 108 -12.03 -6.69 2.54
CA LEU A 108 -11.79 -8.05 3.05
C LEU A 108 -12.57 -8.36 4.34
N GLY A 109 -13.15 -7.35 5.00
CA GLY A 109 -13.83 -7.55 6.28
C GLY A 109 -12.87 -7.91 7.43
N ARG A 110 -11.57 -7.59 7.30
CA ARG A 110 -10.57 -7.87 8.35
C ARG A 110 -10.82 -6.99 9.57
N ASN A 111 -10.67 -7.59 10.75
CA ASN A 111 -10.57 -6.82 12.00
C ASN A 111 -9.11 -6.48 12.32
N ASP A 112 -8.89 -5.69 13.37
CA ASP A 112 -7.56 -5.16 13.75
C ASP A 112 -6.51 -6.26 13.99
N HIS A 113 -6.91 -7.47 14.38
CA HIS A 113 -6.00 -8.60 14.60
C HIS A 113 -5.67 -9.39 13.32
N GLN A 114 -6.31 -9.05 12.20
CA GLN A 114 -6.14 -9.73 10.91
C GLN A 114 -5.47 -8.84 9.85
N LEU A 115 -5.24 -7.57 10.15
CA LEU A 115 -4.60 -6.63 9.24
C LEU A 115 -3.17 -7.09 8.92
N THR A 116 -2.82 -6.97 7.64
CA THR A 116 -1.50 -7.39 7.12
C THR A 116 -0.71 -6.23 6.53
N SER A 117 -1.36 -5.09 6.27
CA SER A 117 -0.73 -3.90 5.71
C SER A 117 0.37 -3.36 6.62
N ALA A 118 1.61 -3.42 6.14
CA ALA A 118 2.78 -2.92 6.84
C ALA A 118 3.62 -2.05 5.89
N ALA A 119 4.00 -0.87 6.33
CA ALA A 119 4.89 -0.02 5.56
C ALA A 119 6.33 -0.58 5.54
N GLY A 120 7.09 -0.22 4.52
CA GLY A 120 8.41 -0.78 4.24
C GLY A 120 9.13 -0.20 3.02
N TYR A 121 10.23 -0.85 2.61
CA TYR A 121 11.11 -0.45 1.52
C TYR A 121 11.27 -1.57 0.49
N ALA A 122 11.13 -1.23 -0.79
CA ALA A 122 11.15 -2.20 -1.89
C ALA A 122 11.68 -1.64 -3.20
N GLY A 123 11.93 -2.53 -4.17
CA GLY A 123 12.30 -2.14 -5.54
C GLY A 123 13.71 -1.54 -5.67
N GLY A 124 14.53 -1.58 -4.62
CA GLY A 124 15.97 -1.31 -4.68
C GLY A 124 16.78 -2.59 -4.86
N LYS A 125 18.06 -2.45 -5.21
CA LYS A 125 18.98 -3.58 -5.46
C LYS A 125 20.01 -3.82 -4.37
N SER A 126 20.10 -2.90 -3.42
CA SER A 126 21.23 -2.88 -2.48
C SER A 126 20.75 -2.89 -1.04
N THR A 127 21.63 -3.38 -0.18
CA THR A 127 21.60 -3.23 1.26
C THR A 127 22.94 -2.63 1.69
N ASP A 128 23.08 -2.21 2.94
CA ASP A 128 24.41 -1.93 3.46
C ASP A 128 25.24 -3.23 3.65
N LYS A 129 26.48 -3.09 4.12
CA LYS A 129 27.39 -4.23 4.34
C LYS A 129 26.91 -5.21 5.43
N GLU A 130 25.95 -4.83 6.24
CA GLU A 130 25.29 -5.67 7.24
C GLU A 130 23.93 -6.23 6.76
N GLY A 131 23.56 -6.00 5.50
CA GLY A 131 22.28 -6.43 4.97
C GLY A 131 21.10 -5.59 5.48
N ARG A 132 21.34 -4.33 5.88
CA ARG A 132 20.30 -3.45 6.41
C ARG A 132 19.73 -2.52 5.35
N VAL A 133 18.46 -2.18 5.55
CA VAL A 133 17.77 -1.05 4.91
C VAL A 133 17.07 -0.27 6.02
N CYS A 134 17.32 1.03 6.09
CA CYS A 134 16.89 1.92 7.16
C CYS A 134 16.15 3.13 6.63
N TYR A 135 15.22 3.62 7.44
CA TYR A 135 14.64 4.95 7.24
C TYR A 135 15.70 6.05 7.26
N HIS A 136 15.36 7.21 6.72
CA HIS A 136 16.20 8.41 6.76
C HIS A 136 16.71 8.66 8.18
N ASN A 137 18.03 8.81 8.30
CA ASN A 137 18.72 9.06 9.56
C ASN A 137 19.87 10.04 9.36
N PHE A 138 20.22 10.78 10.41
CA PHE A 138 21.23 11.85 10.36
C PHE A 138 22.61 11.35 9.92
N GLN A 139 22.92 10.09 10.19
CA GLN A 139 24.19 9.45 9.84
C GLN A 139 24.20 8.90 8.40
N GLY A 140 23.05 8.85 7.72
CA GLY A 140 22.90 8.27 6.39
C GLY A 140 23.23 6.77 6.31
N VAL A 141 23.18 6.06 7.44
CA VAL A 141 23.50 4.63 7.53
C VAL A 141 22.36 3.83 6.92
N ALA A 142 22.69 2.98 5.94
CA ALA A 142 21.74 2.11 5.27
C ALA A 142 20.46 2.81 4.77
N ASP A 143 20.56 4.09 4.42
CA ASP A 143 19.42 4.89 3.99
C ASP A 143 18.76 4.28 2.74
N TYR A 144 17.48 3.95 2.86
CA TYR A 144 16.76 3.20 1.84
C TYR A 144 16.73 3.90 0.48
N GLY A 145 16.60 5.24 0.47
CA GLY A 145 16.60 6.06 -0.74
C GLY A 145 17.95 6.02 -1.44
N LYS A 146 19.06 6.15 -0.69
CA LYS A 146 20.42 5.98 -1.23
C LYS A 146 20.71 4.57 -1.73
N LEU A 147 20.07 3.57 -1.14
CA LEU A 147 20.14 2.17 -1.57
C LEU A 147 19.20 1.86 -2.76
N GLY A 148 18.44 2.85 -3.23
CA GLY A 148 17.58 2.79 -4.41
C GLY A 148 16.20 2.16 -4.17
N HIS A 149 15.83 1.92 -2.91
CA HIS A 149 14.49 1.47 -2.56
C HIS A 149 13.47 2.59 -2.69
N GLY A 150 12.20 2.22 -2.79
CA GLY A 150 11.05 3.11 -2.67
C GLY A 150 10.20 2.74 -1.47
N GLU A 151 9.47 3.70 -0.94
CA GLU A 151 8.49 3.49 0.11
C GLU A 151 7.30 2.70 -0.42
N VAL A 152 6.92 1.65 0.31
CA VAL A 152 5.82 0.77 -0.05
C VAL A 152 5.03 0.32 1.17
N VAL A 153 3.85 -0.24 0.92
CA VAL A 153 3.05 -0.99 1.89
C VAL A 153 2.93 -2.41 1.39
N GLY A 154 3.50 -3.35 2.13
CA GLY A 154 3.38 -4.78 1.90
C GLY A 154 2.15 -5.34 2.60
N MET A 155 1.49 -6.31 1.96
CA MET A 155 0.27 -6.93 2.45
C MET A 155 0.13 -8.35 1.90
N THR A 156 -0.75 -9.13 2.50
CA THR A 156 -1.12 -10.45 2.02
C THR A 156 -2.62 -10.46 1.73
N ILE A 157 -2.99 -10.49 0.45
CA ILE A 157 -4.38 -10.40 0.02
C ILE A 157 -4.81 -11.67 -0.74
N PRO A 158 -6.08 -12.09 -0.63
CA PRO A 158 -6.60 -13.18 -1.44
C PRO A 158 -6.48 -12.85 -2.94
N GLN A 159 -6.10 -13.81 -3.77
CA GLN A 159 -5.85 -13.60 -5.21
C GLN A 159 -7.09 -13.03 -5.92
N SER A 160 -8.30 -13.45 -5.53
CA SER A 160 -9.55 -12.91 -6.08
C SER A 160 -9.75 -11.41 -5.80
N LYS A 161 -9.04 -10.86 -4.82
CA LYS A 161 -9.15 -9.47 -4.36
C LYS A 161 -8.06 -8.54 -4.88
N ILE A 162 -7.10 -9.05 -5.65
CA ILE A 162 -6.08 -8.22 -6.33
C ILE A 162 -6.74 -7.17 -7.26
N LYS A 163 -7.88 -7.54 -7.87
CA LYS A 163 -8.89 -6.67 -8.50
C LYS A 163 -9.06 -5.34 -7.76
N ASP A 164 -9.71 -5.52 -6.63
CA ASP A 164 -10.26 -4.45 -5.80
C ASP A 164 -9.15 -3.60 -5.18
N PHE A 165 -8.05 -4.22 -4.75
CA PHE A 165 -6.89 -3.50 -4.21
C PHE A 165 -6.13 -2.70 -5.27
N SER A 166 -6.09 -3.18 -6.53
CA SER A 166 -5.53 -2.40 -7.63
C SER A 166 -6.37 -1.16 -7.92
N ALA A 167 -7.70 -1.31 -7.92
CA ALA A 167 -8.61 -0.16 -8.05
C ALA A 167 -8.43 0.84 -6.91
N LEU A 168 -8.30 0.37 -5.67
CA LEU A 168 -7.97 1.20 -4.51
C LEU A 168 -6.65 1.94 -4.72
N TYR A 169 -5.58 1.24 -5.06
CA TYR A 169 -4.26 1.83 -5.31
C TYR A 169 -4.31 2.97 -6.34
N PHE A 170 -4.96 2.76 -7.49
CA PHE A 170 -5.07 3.80 -8.52
C PHE A 170 -5.99 4.96 -8.12
N SER A 171 -6.89 4.77 -7.15
CA SER A 171 -7.72 5.85 -6.59
C SER A 171 -6.94 6.79 -5.67
N LEU A 172 -5.77 6.37 -5.16
CA LEU A 172 -4.93 7.18 -4.27
C LEU A 172 -4.17 8.29 -4.99
N TYR A 173 -4.16 8.31 -6.31
CA TYR A 173 -3.55 9.40 -7.08
C TYR A 173 -4.45 10.63 -7.10
N ASN A 174 -3.83 11.80 -7.22
CA ASN A 174 -4.57 13.03 -7.45
C ASN A 174 -5.41 12.90 -8.74
N PRO A 175 -6.74 13.09 -8.68
CA PRO A 175 -7.61 12.80 -9.83
C PRO A 175 -7.37 13.75 -11.01
N ARG A 176 -6.83 14.96 -10.76
CA ARG A 176 -6.55 15.99 -11.76
C ARG A 176 -5.17 15.81 -12.38
N THR A 177 -4.13 15.70 -11.57
CA THR A 177 -2.74 15.66 -12.07
C THR A 177 -2.28 14.25 -12.39
N LYS A 178 -2.94 13.22 -11.84
CA LYS A 178 -2.50 11.82 -11.87
C LYS A 178 -1.12 11.61 -11.23
N ASP A 179 -0.72 12.53 -10.37
CA ASP A 179 0.49 12.43 -9.55
C ASP A 179 0.13 12.02 -8.12
N ARG A 180 1.16 11.68 -7.33
CA ARG A 180 1.04 11.48 -5.88
C ARG A 180 0.45 12.72 -5.19
N VAL A 181 -0.26 12.47 -4.09
CA VAL A 181 -1.07 13.49 -3.40
C VAL A 181 -0.21 14.56 -2.74
N ASP A 182 0.95 14.18 -2.18
CA ASP A 182 1.93 15.12 -1.65
C ASP A 182 2.96 15.48 -2.74
N PRO A 183 2.98 16.74 -3.24
CA PRO A 183 3.96 17.17 -4.25
C PRO A 183 5.38 17.34 -3.69
N GLY A 184 5.54 17.35 -2.36
CA GLY A 184 6.82 17.47 -1.66
C GLY A 184 7.62 16.18 -1.70
N ASP A 185 6.94 15.03 -1.73
CA ASP A 185 7.54 13.74 -2.04
C ASP A 185 8.21 13.85 -3.40
N LYS A 186 9.54 13.77 -3.48
CA LYS A 186 10.33 13.88 -4.72
C LYS A 186 11.54 12.98 -4.66
N GLY A 187 11.79 12.26 -5.76
CA GLY A 187 12.88 11.31 -5.85
C GLY A 187 12.39 9.89 -6.13
N GLY A 188 13.34 9.03 -6.50
CA GLY A 188 13.07 7.62 -6.76
C GLY A 188 12.44 6.93 -5.55
N GLU A 189 12.77 7.37 -4.34
CA GLU A 189 12.25 6.82 -3.07
C GLU A 189 10.72 6.93 -2.91
N TYR A 190 10.07 7.82 -3.65
CA TYR A 190 8.62 8.04 -3.64
C TYR A 190 7.92 7.62 -4.94
N ARG A 191 8.61 6.85 -5.78
CA ARG A 191 8.10 6.43 -7.10
C ARG A 191 6.85 5.56 -6.97
N SER A 192 6.08 5.50 -8.05
CA SER A 192 4.96 4.59 -8.21
C SER A 192 5.48 3.19 -8.50
N LEU A 193 5.19 2.24 -7.63
CA LEU A 193 5.56 0.85 -7.82
C LEU A 193 4.54 -0.14 -7.25
N LEU A 194 4.55 -1.35 -7.78
CA LEU A 194 3.89 -2.50 -7.19
C LEU A 194 4.79 -3.73 -7.32
N GLY A 195 4.72 -4.62 -6.34
CA GLY A 195 5.42 -5.90 -6.34
C GLY A 195 4.42 -7.02 -6.42
N LEU A 196 4.56 -7.90 -7.41
CA LEU A 196 3.68 -9.05 -7.59
C LEU A 196 4.54 -10.31 -7.79
N PRO A 197 4.19 -11.48 -7.23
CA PRO A 197 5.00 -12.68 -7.40
C PRO A 197 5.06 -13.12 -8.87
N GLY A 198 6.24 -13.20 -9.49
CA GLY A 198 6.36 -13.41 -10.93
C GLY A 198 6.16 -12.15 -11.78
N GLY A 199 5.99 -10.98 -11.15
CA GLY A 199 5.89 -9.67 -11.79
C GLY A 199 4.76 -9.61 -12.82
N THR A 200 5.12 -9.25 -14.05
CA THR A 200 4.18 -9.18 -15.19
C THR A 200 3.66 -10.54 -15.67
N SER A 201 4.26 -11.64 -15.19
CA SER A 201 3.84 -13.01 -15.51
C SER A 201 2.85 -13.60 -14.49
N HIS A 202 2.48 -12.87 -13.45
CA HIS A 202 1.51 -13.33 -12.46
C HIS A 202 0.11 -13.49 -13.07
N ALA A 203 -0.66 -14.49 -12.63
CA ALA A 203 -2.00 -14.79 -13.18
C ALA A 203 -2.97 -13.59 -13.09
N SER A 204 -2.90 -12.82 -12.00
CA SER A 204 -3.72 -11.61 -11.82
C SER A 204 -3.16 -10.34 -12.47
N TYR A 205 -1.97 -10.36 -13.09
CA TYR A 205 -1.39 -9.17 -13.73
C TYR A 205 -2.33 -8.49 -14.74
N PRO A 206 -3.06 -9.21 -15.63
CA PRO A 206 -4.01 -8.58 -16.55
C PRO A 206 -5.11 -7.79 -15.85
N LEU A 207 -5.50 -8.19 -14.63
CA LEU A 207 -6.48 -7.46 -13.84
C LEU A 207 -5.91 -6.14 -13.29
N VAL A 208 -4.64 -6.16 -12.86
CA VAL A 208 -3.92 -4.95 -12.44
C VAL A 208 -3.75 -3.99 -13.61
N GLU A 209 -3.36 -4.51 -14.78
CA GLU A 209 -3.19 -3.72 -16.01
C GLU A 209 -4.50 -3.09 -16.49
N ALA A 210 -5.63 -3.78 -16.34
CA ALA A 210 -6.95 -3.23 -16.65
C ALA A 210 -7.30 -2.03 -15.75
N GLU A 211 -7.08 -2.11 -14.43
CA GLU A 211 -7.33 -0.98 -13.53
C GLU A 211 -6.32 0.16 -13.76
N ALA A 212 -5.06 -0.15 -14.10
CA ALA A 212 -4.06 0.85 -14.46
C ALA A 212 -4.49 1.64 -15.70
N THR A 213 -4.89 0.93 -16.76
CA THR A 213 -5.33 1.52 -18.04
C THR A 213 -6.55 2.42 -17.83
N LYS A 214 -7.53 1.94 -17.05
CA LYS A 214 -8.73 2.70 -16.67
C LYS A 214 -8.39 3.97 -15.90
N ALA A 215 -7.35 3.94 -15.06
CA ALA A 215 -6.89 5.10 -14.30
C ALA A 215 -5.96 6.05 -15.11
N GLY A 216 -5.55 5.65 -16.31
CA GLY A 216 -4.65 6.41 -17.19
C GLY A 216 -3.17 6.18 -16.92
N PHE A 217 -2.80 5.03 -16.39
CA PHE A 217 -1.41 4.63 -16.10
C PHE A 217 -0.91 3.55 -17.04
N LYS A 218 0.40 3.56 -17.28
CA LYS A 218 1.11 2.47 -17.95
C LYS A 218 1.90 1.65 -16.94
N LEU A 219 1.77 0.34 -16.99
CA LEU A 219 2.64 -0.57 -16.24
C LEU A 219 3.94 -0.81 -17.01
N VAL A 220 5.06 -0.79 -16.29
CA VAL A 220 6.40 -1.01 -16.85
C VAL A 220 7.14 -2.00 -15.95
N GLU A 221 7.84 -2.98 -16.51
CA GLU A 221 8.66 -3.90 -15.72
C GLU A 221 9.72 -3.11 -14.93
N GLY A 222 9.69 -3.26 -13.61
CA GLY A 222 10.64 -2.66 -12.68
C GLY A 222 11.97 -3.41 -12.74
N LYS A 223 13.07 -2.65 -12.79
CA LYS A 223 14.42 -3.22 -12.91
C LYS A 223 15.21 -3.17 -11.63
N GLY A 224 14.78 -2.37 -10.66
CA GLY A 224 15.45 -2.09 -9.40
C GLY A 224 16.22 -0.77 -9.49
N ASN A 225 16.17 0.06 -8.44
CA ASN A 225 16.73 1.41 -8.41
C ASN A 225 16.14 2.32 -9.52
N ASP A 226 14.89 2.08 -9.91
CA ASP A 226 14.23 2.82 -10.96
C ASP A 226 14.03 4.30 -10.57
N PRO A 227 14.04 5.23 -11.54
CA PRO A 227 13.92 6.66 -11.26
C PRO A 227 12.51 7.05 -10.78
N ASP A 228 12.38 8.30 -10.35
CA ASP A 228 11.07 8.89 -9.99
C ASP A 228 10.06 8.79 -11.15
N THR A 229 8.80 8.60 -10.81
CA THR A 229 7.65 8.47 -11.73
C THR A 229 6.77 9.71 -11.79
N LEU A 230 7.07 10.74 -10.99
CA LEU A 230 6.33 12.00 -10.98
C LEU A 230 6.18 12.59 -12.39
N GLY A 231 4.94 12.90 -12.77
CA GLY A 231 4.59 13.47 -14.07
C GLY A 231 4.68 12.51 -15.27
N LYS A 232 4.91 11.21 -15.04
CA LYS A 232 5.09 10.22 -16.12
C LYS A 232 3.91 9.27 -16.31
N GLN A 233 3.02 9.18 -15.31
CA GLN A 233 1.88 8.24 -15.28
C GLN A 233 2.31 6.79 -15.60
N ILE A 234 3.45 6.39 -15.04
CA ILE A 234 3.94 5.00 -15.08
C ILE A 234 3.96 4.42 -13.68
N VAL A 235 3.79 3.10 -13.58
CA VAL A 235 4.00 2.33 -12.35
C VAL A 235 4.95 1.17 -12.66
N TYR A 236 6.00 1.05 -11.86
CA TYR A 236 6.94 -0.07 -11.99
C TYR A 236 6.38 -1.34 -11.36
N VAL A 237 6.42 -2.45 -12.10
CA VAL A 237 5.96 -3.77 -11.67
C VAL A 237 7.17 -4.66 -11.43
N TYR A 238 7.40 -4.99 -10.17
CA TYR A 238 8.52 -5.81 -9.73
C TYR A 238 8.08 -7.26 -9.54
N ASP A 239 8.97 -8.18 -9.92
CA ASP A 239 8.82 -9.60 -9.60
C ASP A 239 9.35 -9.87 -8.20
N THR A 240 8.44 -10.14 -7.25
CA THR A 240 8.82 -10.40 -5.86
C THR A 240 9.45 -11.78 -5.64
N LYS A 241 9.37 -12.69 -6.62
CA LYS A 241 10.03 -14.00 -6.59
C LYS A 241 11.47 -13.95 -7.11
N LYS A 242 11.80 -13.00 -7.98
CA LYS A 242 13.17 -12.86 -8.51
C LYS A 242 14.09 -12.30 -7.44
N THR A 243 14.56 -13.12 -6.51
CA THR A 243 15.62 -12.73 -5.55
C THR A 243 16.95 -12.60 -6.31
N THR A 244 17.14 -11.52 -7.06
CA THR A 244 18.46 -11.15 -7.54
C THR A 244 19.23 -10.63 -6.33
N ASP A 245 20.01 -11.52 -5.73
CA ASP A 245 21.03 -11.29 -4.71
C ASP A 245 20.51 -10.77 -3.36
N SER A 246 20.44 -11.69 -2.38
CA SER A 246 20.45 -11.35 -0.95
C SER A 246 19.46 -10.27 -0.50
N ASN A 247 18.27 -10.17 -1.08
CA ASN A 247 17.33 -9.13 -0.64
C ASN A 247 15.89 -9.63 -0.75
N PRO A 248 15.16 -9.83 0.37
CA PRO A 248 13.71 -9.86 0.25
C PRO A 248 13.31 -8.50 -0.32
N HIS A 249 12.60 -8.47 -1.44
CA HIS A 249 12.18 -7.23 -2.13
C HIS A 249 11.33 -6.29 -1.27
N TYR A 250 11.07 -6.64 -0.01
CA TYR A 250 10.28 -5.89 0.93
C TYR A 250 10.93 -5.94 2.31
N HIS A 251 11.24 -4.77 2.86
CA HIS A 251 11.77 -4.57 4.22
C HIS A 251 10.73 -3.82 5.03
N ARG A 252 10.27 -4.34 6.17
CA ARG A 252 9.37 -3.57 7.04
C ARG A 252 10.05 -2.28 7.55
N ILE A 253 9.25 -1.29 7.97
CA ILE A 253 9.78 -0.07 8.61
C ILE A 253 10.72 -0.44 9.78
N GLY A 254 11.86 0.26 9.83
CA GLY A 254 12.92 0.08 10.81
C GLY A 254 14.27 -0.10 10.13
N CYS A 255 15.36 -0.09 10.90
CA CYS A 255 16.63 -0.61 10.40
C CYS A 255 16.57 -2.14 10.39
N VAL A 256 15.93 -2.69 9.36
CA VAL A 256 15.75 -4.13 9.24
C VAL A 256 17.01 -4.72 8.62
N GLY A 257 17.71 -5.54 9.40
CA GLY A 257 18.75 -6.42 8.88
C GLY A 257 18.15 -7.74 8.40
N MET A 258 18.72 -8.33 7.35
CA MET A 258 18.29 -9.59 6.72
C MET A 258 18.17 -10.84 7.60
N ASN A 259 18.47 -10.78 8.90
CA ASN A 259 18.49 -11.96 9.78
C ASN A 259 17.10 -12.37 10.32
N SER A 260 16.03 -11.64 10.03
CA SER A 260 14.67 -12.12 10.30
C SER A 260 14.14 -12.87 9.08
N LYS A 261 14.34 -14.18 9.04
CA LYS A 261 13.50 -15.05 8.22
C LYS A 261 12.03 -14.76 8.56
N LEU A 262 11.23 -14.52 7.53
CA LEU A 262 9.78 -14.54 7.64
C LEU A 262 9.39 -16.01 7.85
N ASP A 263 9.34 -16.42 9.11
CA ASP A 263 8.67 -17.65 9.55
C ASP A 263 7.22 -17.31 9.96
#